data_AF-A0A1C5ZFP1-F1
#
_entry.id   AF-A0A1C5ZFP1-F1
#
_cell.length_a   1.000
_cell.length_b   1.000
_cell.length_c   1.000
_cell.angle_alpha   90.00
_cell.angle_beta   90.00
_cell.angle_gamma   90.00
#
_symmetry.space_group_name_H-M   'P 1'
#
loop_
_entity.id
_entity.type
_entity.pdbx_description
1 polymer ?
#
loop_
_entity_poly.entity_id
_entity_poly.type
_entity_poly.pdbx_seq_one_letter_code
_entity_poly.pdbx_strand_id
1 'polypeptide(L)'
;MRAEASTAIQPYSTPVRTNATGFPITLSQIDAYIGSLRDNGRKHGTIQTYHRNLLRFYQDLPEGKRVMRDTLAAWSAILQDKGYTPRTINVALSAANSFLDFLGLQDCRHVKNLKPPSDEVQPELSRSEYLRLLSAARLLGKERAYLLIKVFACTGLVMGELPSLTAEAVRDGQIVLADKGGRQIMRIPSCLRGELLDYIGRMDIRSGPVFVTRSGKHINRTAVAAHIQGLAHNARVQPEKCNARCLHKLYQTTQESIQSSLALLMEQTYERLLDTEQLSVGWSSGTEKR
;
A
#
# COMPACT_ATOMS: atom_id res chain seq x y z
N MET A 1 28.42 -22.01 -47.89
CA MET A 1 28.06 -23.08 -46.92
C MET A 1 28.49 -22.61 -45.55
N ARG A 2 27.57 -22.09 -44.71
CA ARG A 2 26.85 -22.80 -43.62
C ARG A 2 27.84 -23.45 -42.63
N ALA A 3 27.77 -23.24 -41.31
CA ALA A 3 26.56 -23.17 -40.49
C ALA A 3 26.72 -22.33 -39.21
N GLU A 4 25.58 -21.76 -38.82
CA GLU A 4 25.29 -21.04 -37.57
C GLU A 4 25.21 -22.02 -36.39
N ALA A 5 25.80 -21.65 -35.25
CA ALA A 5 25.62 -22.38 -33.99
C ALA A 5 24.30 -21.94 -33.33
N SER A 6 23.24 -22.70 -33.59
CA SER A 6 21.95 -22.60 -32.91
C SER A 6 22.02 -23.32 -31.56
N THR A 7 22.13 -22.56 -30.47
CA THR A 7 22.00 -23.09 -29.11
C THR A 7 20.53 -23.32 -28.80
N ALA A 8 20.05 -24.52 -29.11
CA ALA A 8 18.70 -24.96 -28.80
C ALA A 8 18.51 -25.08 -27.28
N ILE A 9 17.55 -24.34 -26.74
CA ILE A 9 17.01 -24.49 -25.39
C ILE A 9 16.31 -25.85 -25.33
N GLN A 10 16.84 -26.80 -24.55
CA GLN A 10 16.17 -28.07 -24.31
C GLN A 10 14.87 -27.83 -23.51
N PRO A 11 13.72 -28.41 -23.93
CA PRO A 11 12.49 -28.30 -23.18
C PRO A 11 12.58 -29.11 -21.87
N TYR A 12 12.29 -28.45 -20.77
CA TYR A 12 12.18 -29.03 -19.43
C TYR A 12 11.17 -30.19 -19.47
N SER A 13 11.64 -31.44 -19.38
CA SER A 13 10.75 -32.60 -19.25
C SER A 13 9.94 -32.50 -17.97
N THR A 14 8.62 -32.42 -18.10
CA THR A 14 7.67 -32.54 -17.00
C THR A 14 7.64 -34.00 -16.54
N PRO A 15 8.09 -34.35 -15.32
CA PRO A 15 7.93 -35.70 -14.83
C PRO A 15 6.45 -35.97 -14.51
N VAL A 16 5.94 -37.07 -15.06
CA VAL A 16 4.63 -37.65 -14.79
C VAL A 16 4.49 -37.95 -13.28
N ARG A 17 3.41 -37.48 -12.66
CA ARG A 17 3.21 -37.52 -11.20
C ARG A 17 2.41 -38.72 -10.75
N THR A 18 2.95 -39.49 -9.82
CA THR A 18 2.20 -40.39 -8.94
C THR A 18 1.93 -39.69 -7.61
N ASN A 19 0.67 -39.64 -7.17
CA ASN A 19 0.19 -38.95 -5.96
C ASN A 19 0.80 -39.46 -4.62
N ALA A 20 1.70 -40.44 -4.64
CA ALA A 20 2.27 -41.08 -3.44
C ALA A 20 3.62 -40.48 -2.97
N THR A 21 4.29 -39.67 -3.80
CA THR A 21 5.59 -39.09 -3.42
C THR A 21 5.58 -37.58 -3.66
N GLY A 22 5.50 -36.77 -2.59
CA GLY A 22 5.41 -35.30 -2.70
C GLY A 22 6.55 -34.67 -3.50
N PHE A 23 6.38 -33.46 -4.04
CA PHE A 23 7.37 -32.82 -4.90
C PHE A 23 8.54 -32.22 -4.08
N PRO A 24 9.80 -32.57 -4.34
CA PRO A 24 10.94 -32.02 -3.60
C PRO A 24 11.17 -30.55 -3.96
N ILE A 25 11.29 -29.71 -2.94
CA ILE A 25 11.66 -28.30 -3.07
C ILE A 25 13.10 -28.12 -2.65
N THR A 26 13.81 -27.21 -3.31
CA THR A 26 15.20 -26.85 -3.04
C THR A 26 15.35 -25.34 -2.86
N LEU A 27 16.43 -24.92 -2.18
CA LEU A 27 16.78 -23.51 -2.04
C LEU A 27 17.07 -22.86 -3.41
N SER A 28 17.71 -23.59 -4.34
CA SER A 28 17.99 -23.09 -5.69
C SER A 28 16.73 -22.75 -6.47
N GLN A 29 15.64 -23.54 -6.32
CA GLN A 29 14.34 -23.21 -6.91
C GLN A 29 13.75 -21.93 -6.30
N ILE A 30 13.91 -21.71 -4.99
CA ILE A 30 13.49 -20.48 -4.33
C ILE A 30 14.27 -19.30 -4.90
N ASP A 31 15.59 -19.41 -5.04
CA ASP A 31 16.44 -18.35 -5.60
C ASP A 31 16.07 -18.03 -7.06
N ALA A 32 15.82 -19.06 -7.88
CA ALA A 32 15.37 -18.90 -9.27
C ALA A 32 14.03 -18.17 -9.36
N TYR A 33 13.08 -18.50 -8.47
CA TYR A 33 11.80 -17.78 -8.38
C TYR A 33 11.99 -16.32 -7.94
N ILE A 34 12.85 -16.07 -6.95
CA ILE A 34 13.15 -14.70 -6.50
C ILE A 34 13.83 -13.89 -7.61
N GLY A 35 14.68 -14.51 -8.42
CA GLY A 35 15.24 -13.95 -9.64
C GLY A 35 14.15 -13.55 -10.63
N SER A 36 13.24 -14.47 -10.97
CA SER A 36 12.16 -14.18 -11.92
C SER A 36 11.22 -13.07 -11.45
N LEU A 37 10.98 -12.91 -10.14
CA LEU A 37 10.22 -11.78 -9.62
C LEU A 37 10.93 -10.44 -9.84
N ARG A 38 12.27 -10.43 -9.74
CA ARG A 38 13.09 -9.24 -9.98
C ARG A 38 13.02 -8.82 -11.45
N ASP A 39 13.15 -9.77 -12.35
CA ASP A 39 13.13 -9.53 -13.81
C ASP A 39 11.76 -9.03 -14.27
N ASN A 40 10.68 -9.50 -13.63
CA ASN A 40 9.31 -9.05 -13.87
C ASN A 40 8.97 -7.70 -13.17
N GLY A 41 9.97 -6.96 -12.69
CA GLY A 41 9.80 -5.59 -12.16
C GLY A 41 9.00 -5.52 -10.86
N ARG A 42 8.99 -6.57 -10.01
CA ARG A 42 8.36 -6.49 -8.68
C ARG A 42 9.16 -5.56 -7.76
N LYS A 43 8.45 -4.84 -6.88
CA LYS A 43 9.05 -3.95 -5.88
C LYS A 43 10.01 -4.71 -4.97
N HIS A 44 11.21 -4.17 -4.75
CA HIS A 44 12.27 -4.80 -3.95
C HIS A 44 11.82 -5.25 -2.55
N GLY A 45 11.00 -4.45 -1.85
CA GLY A 45 10.47 -4.81 -0.54
C GLY A 45 9.54 -6.03 -0.54
N THR A 46 8.79 -6.23 -1.63
CA THR A 46 7.95 -7.43 -1.82
C THR A 46 8.84 -8.65 -2.04
N ILE A 47 9.90 -8.52 -2.84
CA ILE A 47 10.86 -9.59 -3.12
C ILE A 47 11.54 -10.07 -1.83
N GLN A 48 12.07 -9.15 -1.01
CA GLN A 48 12.68 -9.50 0.28
C GLN A 48 11.69 -10.19 1.23
N THR A 49 10.44 -9.74 1.26
CA THR A 49 9.40 -10.35 2.09
C THR A 49 9.09 -11.76 1.62
N TYR A 50 8.98 -11.97 0.30
CA TYR A 50 8.73 -13.29 -0.29
C TYR A 50 9.90 -14.23 -0.02
N HIS A 51 11.12 -13.79 -0.25
CA HIS A 51 12.32 -14.59 0.02
C HIS A 51 12.37 -15.07 1.47
N ARG A 52 12.20 -14.16 2.45
CA ARG A 52 12.16 -14.52 3.87
C ARG A 52 11.03 -15.51 4.19
N ASN A 53 9.85 -15.31 3.62
CA ASN A 53 8.71 -16.21 3.86
C ASN A 53 8.95 -17.60 3.26
N LEU A 54 9.58 -17.69 2.09
CA LEU A 54 9.90 -18.95 1.44
C LEU A 54 11.03 -19.71 2.14
N LEU A 55 12.04 -19.01 2.66
CA LEU A 55 13.06 -19.64 3.50
C LEU A 55 12.45 -20.23 4.78
N ARG A 56 11.53 -19.50 5.43
CA ARG A 56 10.79 -20.03 6.58
C ARG A 56 9.90 -21.22 6.20
N PHE A 57 9.20 -21.14 5.06
CA PHE A 57 8.43 -22.26 4.55
C PHE A 57 9.31 -23.49 4.37
N TYR A 58 10.45 -23.33 3.70
CA TYR A 58 11.42 -24.40 3.49
C TYR A 58 11.95 -24.98 4.80
N GLN A 59 12.25 -24.14 5.79
CA GLN A 59 12.70 -24.58 7.11
C GLN A 59 11.62 -25.42 7.83
N ASP A 60 10.37 -24.96 7.77
CA ASP A 60 9.23 -25.61 8.43
C ASP A 60 8.74 -26.88 7.71
N LEU A 61 9.23 -27.19 6.51
CA LEU A 61 8.91 -28.44 5.82
C LEU A 61 9.51 -29.67 6.54
N PRO A 62 8.80 -30.81 6.57
CA PRO A 62 9.31 -32.08 7.09
C PRO A 62 10.62 -32.54 6.43
N GLU A 63 11.27 -33.52 7.05
CA GLU A 63 12.44 -34.19 6.47
C GLU A 63 12.13 -34.69 5.04
N GLY A 64 13.05 -34.41 4.12
CA GLY A 64 12.86 -34.64 2.68
C GLY A 64 12.36 -33.43 1.89
N LYS A 65 11.92 -32.35 2.54
CA LYS A 65 11.57 -31.05 1.89
C LYS A 65 10.57 -31.21 0.73
N ARG A 66 9.59 -32.10 0.92
CA ARG A 66 8.56 -32.41 -0.07
C ARG A 66 7.27 -31.66 0.20
N VAL A 67 6.60 -31.27 -0.89
CA VAL A 67 5.27 -30.62 -0.85
C VAL A 67 4.21 -31.52 -1.45
N MET A 68 3.10 -31.60 -0.73
CA MET A 68 1.87 -32.31 -1.06
C MET A 68 0.67 -31.34 -1.01
N ARG A 69 -0.52 -31.83 -1.34
CA ARG A 69 -1.73 -31.00 -1.45
C ARG A 69 -2.11 -30.28 -0.14
N ASP A 70 -1.81 -30.87 0.99
CA ASP A 70 -2.13 -30.39 2.34
C ASP A 70 -1.00 -29.60 3.01
N THR A 71 0.20 -29.57 2.42
CA THR A 71 1.39 -29.03 3.07
C THR A 71 1.26 -27.55 3.44
N LEU A 72 0.63 -26.74 2.60
CA LEU A 72 0.38 -25.33 2.94
C LEU A 72 -0.70 -25.16 4.02
N ALA A 73 -1.67 -26.06 4.10
CA ALA A 73 -2.66 -26.06 5.18
C ALA A 73 -2.00 -26.42 6.52
N ALA A 74 -1.16 -27.46 6.53
CA ALA A 74 -0.37 -27.84 7.70
C ALA A 74 0.59 -26.72 8.12
N TRP A 75 1.27 -26.08 7.16
CA TRP A 75 2.14 -24.93 7.45
C TRP A 75 1.36 -23.73 8.01
N SER A 76 0.15 -23.46 7.52
CA SER A 76 -0.73 -22.45 8.10
C SER A 76 -1.05 -22.73 9.58
N ALA A 77 -1.29 -23.99 9.94
CA ALA A 77 -1.52 -24.39 11.34
C ALA A 77 -0.25 -24.19 12.20
N ILE A 78 0.92 -24.56 11.69
CA ILE A 78 2.21 -24.32 12.36
C ILE A 78 2.43 -22.83 12.62
N LEU A 79 2.11 -21.96 11.64
CA LEU A 79 2.24 -20.51 11.84
C LEU A 79 1.24 -19.96 12.87
N GLN A 80 0.04 -20.52 12.96
CA GLN A 80 -0.93 -20.15 14.00
C GLN A 80 -0.43 -20.55 15.38
N ASP A 81 0.10 -21.77 15.53
CA ASP A 81 0.66 -22.28 16.79
C ASP A 81 1.87 -21.46 17.26
N LYS A 82 2.69 -20.99 16.32
CA LYS A 82 3.78 -20.03 16.58
C LYS A 82 3.32 -18.61 16.93
N GLY A 83 2.00 -18.35 16.99
CA GLY A 83 1.43 -17.07 17.39
C GLY A 83 1.48 -15.97 16.32
N TYR A 84 1.66 -16.31 15.04
CA TYR A 84 1.63 -15.30 13.98
C TYR A 84 0.22 -14.76 13.74
N THR A 85 0.11 -13.47 13.45
CA THR A 85 -1.18 -12.86 13.11
C THR A 85 -1.75 -13.40 11.79
N PRO A 86 -3.08 -13.48 11.61
CA PRO A 86 -3.69 -13.93 10.37
C PRO A 86 -3.22 -13.17 9.14
N ARG A 87 -2.98 -11.85 9.25
CA ARG A 87 -2.36 -11.06 8.18
C ARG A 87 -0.97 -11.55 7.80
N THR A 88 -0.13 -11.84 8.78
CA THR A 88 1.24 -12.33 8.55
C THR A 88 1.22 -13.70 7.88
N ILE A 89 0.31 -14.57 8.33
CA ILE A 89 0.10 -15.91 7.75
C ILE A 89 -0.36 -15.79 6.30
N ASN A 90 -1.35 -14.95 5.99
CA ASN A 90 -1.83 -14.75 4.62
C ASN A 90 -0.74 -14.23 3.68
N VAL A 91 0.15 -13.34 4.14
CA VAL A 91 1.30 -12.87 3.35
C VAL A 91 2.31 -13.99 3.11
N ALA A 92 2.55 -14.85 4.12
CA ALA A 92 3.42 -16.01 3.99
C ALA A 92 2.85 -17.05 3.01
N LEU A 93 1.56 -17.38 3.13
CA LEU A 93 0.82 -18.26 2.22
C LEU A 93 0.77 -17.72 0.80
N SER A 94 0.61 -16.40 0.62
CA SER A 94 0.64 -15.79 -0.72
C SER A 94 2.00 -15.95 -1.39
N ALA A 95 3.10 -15.77 -0.64
CA ALA A 95 4.44 -15.99 -1.17
C ALA A 95 4.66 -17.45 -1.58
N ALA A 96 4.21 -18.39 -0.73
CA ALA A 96 4.32 -19.82 -0.99
C ALA A 96 3.44 -20.28 -2.17
N ASN A 97 2.18 -19.85 -2.24
CA ASN A 97 1.28 -20.13 -3.37
C ASN A 97 1.89 -19.66 -4.70
N SER A 98 2.39 -18.42 -4.74
CA SER A 98 2.98 -17.85 -5.96
C SER A 98 4.30 -18.56 -6.36
N PHE A 99 5.03 -19.13 -5.39
CA PHE A 99 6.19 -19.98 -5.67
C PHE A 99 5.79 -21.36 -6.19
N LEU A 100 4.77 -21.98 -5.61
CA LEU A 100 4.24 -23.25 -6.11
C LEU A 100 3.66 -23.10 -7.53
N ASP A 101 3.01 -21.97 -7.84
CA ASP A 101 2.58 -21.64 -9.20
C ASP A 101 3.76 -21.60 -10.18
N PHE A 102 4.88 -20.97 -9.78
CA PHE A 102 6.11 -20.93 -10.58
C PHE A 102 6.69 -22.33 -10.85
N LEU A 103 6.52 -23.26 -9.92
CA LEU A 103 6.94 -24.66 -10.07
C LEU A 103 5.90 -25.54 -10.79
N GLY A 104 4.76 -25.00 -11.23
CA GLY A 104 3.66 -25.77 -11.82
C GLY A 104 2.94 -26.69 -10.82
N LEU A 105 2.98 -26.36 -9.53
CA LEU A 105 2.37 -27.12 -8.42
C LEU A 105 0.98 -26.55 -8.03
N GLN A 106 0.11 -26.29 -9.02
CA GLN A 106 -1.20 -25.65 -8.78
C GLN A 106 -2.11 -26.44 -7.82
N ASP A 107 -2.06 -27.77 -7.89
CA ASP A 107 -2.80 -28.68 -7.00
C ASP A 107 -2.39 -28.58 -5.52
N CYS A 108 -1.22 -28.00 -5.23
CA CYS A 108 -0.67 -27.88 -3.87
C CYS A 108 -0.96 -26.52 -3.23
N ARG A 109 -1.79 -25.69 -3.86
CA ARG A 109 -2.14 -24.35 -3.37
C ARG A 109 -3.07 -24.40 -2.17
N HIS A 110 -2.89 -23.43 -1.29
CA HIS A 110 -3.87 -23.13 -0.26
C HIS A 110 -4.82 -22.03 -0.74
N VAL A 111 -6.10 -22.36 -0.90
CA VAL A 111 -7.12 -21.45 -1.46
C VAL A 111 -7.82 -20.62 -0.37
N LYS A 112 -7.75 -21.04 0.90
CA LYS A 112 -8.46 -20.39 2.01
C LYS A 112 -7.58 -19.36 2.72
N ASN A 113 -7.86 -18.08 2.54
CA ASN A 113 -7.25 -17.04 3.37
C ASN A 113 -7.84 -17.11 4.78
N LEU A 114 -6.99 -16.97 5.81
CA LEU A 114 -7.48 -16.77 7.17
C LEU A 114 -8.17 -15.42 7.24
N LYS A 115 -9.41 -15.38 7.76
CA LYS A 115 -10.07 -14.10 8.02
C LYS A 115 -9.29 -13.39 9.12
N PRO A 116 -8.82 -12.14 8.89
CA PRO A 116 -8.27 -11.37 9.99
C PRO A 116 -9.35 -11.21 11.08
N PRO A 117 -8.99 -11.22 12.37
CA PRO A 117 -9.94 -10.99 13.44
C PRO A 117 -10.57 -9.60 13.27
N SER A 118 -11.79 -9.39 13.77
CA SER A 118 -12.47 -8.09 13.75
C SER A 118 -11.64 -6.96 14.37
N ASP A 119 -10.73 -7.28 15.29
CA ASP A 119 -9.82 -6.32 15.94
C ASP A 119 -8.65 -5.84 15.05
N GLU A 120 -8.49 -6.36 13.84
CA GLU A 120 -7.55 -5.82 12.83
C GLU A 120 -8.13 -4.65 12.01
N VAL A 121 -9.27 -4.07 12.42
CA VAL A 121 -9.76 -2.80 11.87
C VAL A 121 -8.68 -1.75 12.11
N GLN A 122 -8.14 -1.18 11.02
CA GLN A 122 -7.18 -0.11 11.12
C GLN A 122 -7.77 1.03 11.98
N PRO A 123 -7.11 1.41 13.09
CA PRO A 123 -7.66 2.40 13.99
C PRO A 123 -7.79 3.74 13.25
N GLU A 124 -8.89 4.45 13.53
CA GLU A 124 -9.20 5.68 12.82
C GLU A 124 -8.69 6.90 13.57
N LEU A 125 -8.02 7.78 12.84
CA LEU A 125 -7.56 9.07 13.31
C LEU A 125 -8.62 10.11 12.96
N SER A 126 -9.22 10.75 13.96
CA SER A 126 -10.18 11.84 13.76
C SER A 126 -9.47 13.14 13.36
N ARG A 127 -10.23 14.09 12.78
CA ARG A 127 -9.72 15.41 12.42
C ARG A 127 -9.19 16.19 13.63
N SER A 128 -9.81 16.04 14.80
CA SER A 128 -9.37 16.69 16.03
C SER A 128 -8.05 16.09 16.55
N GLU A 129 -7.89 14.76 16.51
CA GLU A 129 -6.63 14.08 16.85
C GLU A 129 -5.48 14.50 15.91
N TYR A 130 -5.77 14.61 14.61
CA TYR A 130 -4.82 15.14 13.62
C TYR A 130 -4.35 16.56 13.96
N LEU A 131 -5.27 17.47 14.29
CA LEU A 131 -4.91 18.84 14.68
C LEU A 131 -4.08 18.87 15.96
N ARG A 132 -4.39 18.03 16.95
CA ARG A 132 -3.57 17.91 18.17
C ARG A 132 -2.16 17.38 17.88
N LEU A 133 -1.99 16.45 16.95
CA LEU A 133 -0.68 15.99 16.50
C LEU A 133 0.14 17.14 15.89
N LEU A 134 -0.48 17.96 15.04
CA LEU A 134 0.17 19.15 14.46
C LEU A 134 0.56 20.16 15.54
N SER A 135 -0.35 20.48 16.45
CA SER A 135 -0.08 21.41 17.55
C SER A 135 1.05 20.92 18.45
N ALA A 136 1.06 19.63 18.82
CA ALA A 136 2.13 19.03 19.60
C ALA A 136 3.48 19.10 18.86
N ALA A 137 3.49 18.82 17.55
CA ALA A 137 4.72 18.91 16.76
C ALA A 137 5.29 20.34 16.72
N ARG A 138 4.43 21.35 16.57
CA ARG A 138 4.83 22.77 16.61
C ARG A 138 5.38 23.17 17.98
N LEU A 139 4.67 22.86 19.06
CA LEU A 139 5.08 23.20 20.43
C LEU A 139 6.43 22.59 20.81
N LEU A 140 6.74 21.40 20.28
CA LEU A 140 7.99 20.70 20.55
C LEU A 140 9.11 21.03 19.56
N GLY A 141 8.89 21.96 18.61
CA GLY A 141 9.85 22.26 17.55
C GLY A 141 10.16 21.09 16.61
N LYS A 142 9.28 20.08 16.55
CA LYS A 142 9.47 18.88 15.71
C LYS A 142 8.95 19.13 14.29
N GLU A 143 9.54 20.11 13.60
CA GLU A 143 9.13 20.57 12.27
C GLU A 143 9.05 19.44 11.22
N ARG A 144 10.05 18.55 11.19
CA ARG A 144 10.02 17.40 10.26
C ARG A 144 8.81 16.49 10.49
N ALA A 145 8.45 16.21 11.75
CA ALA A 145 7.30 15.38 12.06
C ALA A 145 5.99 16.11 11.68
N TYR A 146 5.92 17.41 11.95
CA TYR A 146 4.80 18.27 11.54
C TYR A 146 4.55 18.19 10.02
N LEU A 147 5.59 18.35 9.20
CA LEU A 147 5.46 18.30 7.74
C LEU A 147 5.13 16.89 7.23
N LEU A 148 5.72 15.84 7.79
CA LEU A 148 5.35 14.46 7.47
C LEU A 148 3.86 14.21 7.70
N ILE A 149 3.33 14.67 8.84
CA ILE A 149 1.91 14.54 9.18
C ILE A 149 1.03 15.27 8.16
N LYS A 150 1.37 16.52 7.82
CA LYS A 150 0.61 17.30 6.82
C LYS A 150 0.68 16.67 5.43
N VAL A 151 1.84 16.20 4.98
CA VAL A 151 1.99 15.58 3.65
C VAL A 151 1.00 14.42 3.50
N PHE A 152 1.01 13.47 4.43
CA PHE A 152 0.12 12.31 4.35
C PHE A 152 -1.37 12.70 4.44
N ALA A 153 -1.73 13.63 5.33
CA ALA A 153 -3.12 14.02 5.56
C ALA A 153 -3.70 15.01 4.54
N CYS A 154 -2.85 15.74 3.80
CA CYS A 154 -3.30 16.76 2.84
C CYS A 154 -3.19 16.32 1.38
N THR A 155 -2.27 15.41 1.05
CA THR A 155 -2.04 14.98 -0.34
C THR A 155 -2.55 13.59 -0.64
N GLY A 156 -2.79 12.77 0.40
CA GLY A 156 -3.10 11.36 0.22
C GLY A 156 -1.91 10.52 -0.25
N LEU A 157 -0.67 11.05 -0.25
CA LEU A 157 0.53 10.29 -0.58
C LEU A 157 0.62 9.02 0.29
N VAL A 158 0.96 7.87 -0.28
CA VAL A 158 1.16 6.66 0.53
C VAL A 158 2.63 6.57 0.97
N MET A 159 2.91 5.90 2.09
CA MET A 159 4.29 5.81 2.64
C MET A 159 5.34 5.34 1.62
N GLY A 160 4.98 4.42 0.72
CA GLY A 160 5.91 3.91 -0.30
C GLY A 160 6.29 4.94 -1.38
N GLU A 161 5.53 6.02 -1.49
CA GLU A 161 5.68 7.08 -2.49
C GLU A 161 6.28 8.35 -1.92
N LEU A 162 6.55 8.39 -0.60
CA LEU A 162 7.22 9.50 0.06
C LEU A 162 8.51 9.96 -0.67
N PRO A 163 9.35 9.06 -1.23
CA PRO A 163 10.53 9.48 -1.99
C PRO A 163 10.22 10.32 -3.25
N SER A 164 9.01 10.22 -3.80
CA SER A 164 8.56 11.02 -4.96
C SER A 164 8.23 12.46 -4.59
N LEU A 165 8.08 12.79 -3.31
CA LEU A 165 8.01 14.18 -2.84
C LEU A 165 9.43 14.75 -2.84
N THR A 166 9.85 15.29 -3.99
CA THR A 166 11.16 15.91 -4.17
C THR A 166 11.11 17.43 -4.08
N ALA A 167 12.27 18.08 -3.92
CA ALA A 167 12.36 19.53 -3.93
C ALA A 167 11.83 20.14 -5.24
N GLU A 168 12.07 19.48 -6.36
CA GLU A 168 11.53 19.84 -7.68
C GLU A 168 10.00 19.72 -7.69
N ALA A 169 9.45 18.59 -7.23
CA ALA A 169 8.00 18.39 -7.15
C ALA A 169 7.31 19.46 -6.27
N VAL A 170 7.93 19.86 -5.17
CA VAL A 170 7.43 20.97 -4.32
C VAL A 170 7.52 22.31 -5.04
N ARG A 171 8.62 22.59 -5.76
CA ARG A 171 8.75 23.81 -6.58
C ARG A 171 7.75 23.84 -7.73
N ASP A 172 7.37 22.71 -8.29
CA ASP A 172 6.36 22.62 -9.35
C ASP A 172 4.93 22.61 -8.78
N GLY A 173 4.78 22.29 -7.49
CA GLY A 173 3.49 22.19 -6.81
C GLY A 173 2.71 20.91 -7.12
N GLN A 174 3.37 19.89 -7.68
CA GLN A 174 2.76 18.62 -8.05
C GLN A 174 3.73 17.44 -7.89
N ILE A 175 3.21 16.32 -7.43
CA ILE A 175 3.92 15.04 -7.32
C ILE A 175 3.49 14.17 -8.49
N VAL A 176 4.46 13.67 -9.26
CA VAL A 176 4.21 12.74 -10.37
C VAL A 176 4.57 11.34 -9.92
N LEU A 177 3.59 10.44 -9.91
CA LEU A 177 3.78 9.02 -9.63
C LEU A 177 3.72 8.21 -10.92
N ALA A 178 4.67 7.30 -11.09
CA ALA A 178 4.61 6.28 -12.12
C ALA A 178 3.80 5.08 -11.60
N ASP A 179 2.70 4.76 -12.27
CA ASP A 179 1.93 3.54 -12.03
C ASP A 179 1.99 2.61 -13.26
N LYS A 180 1.66 1.33 -13.08
CA LYS A 180 1.74 0.25 -14.08
C LYS A 180 0.70 0.39 -15.22
N GLY A 181 0.72 1.53 -15.90
CA GLY A 181 -0.20 1.87 -16.98
C GLY A 181 -0.38 3.38 -17.21
N GLY A 182 0.26 4.27 -16.43
CA GLY A 182 0.10 5.70 -16.60
C GLY A 182 0.87 6.59 -15.62
N ARG A 183 0.70 7.91 -15.76
CA ARG A 183 1.20 8.93 -14.84
C ARG A 183 0.06 9.46 -13.99
N GLN A 184 0.17 9.33 -12.67
CA GLN A 184 -0.76 9.97 -11.74
C GLN A 184 -0.13 11.27 -11.24
N ILE A 185 -0.88 12.37 -11.32
CA ILE A 185 -0.45 13.69 -10.84
C ILE A 185 -1.23 14.03 -9.58
N MET A 186 -0.53 14.31 -8.47
CA MET A 186 -1.13 14.78 -7.23
C MET A 186 -0.73 16.23 -6.99
N ARG A 187 -1.72 17.10 -6.82
CA ARG A 187 -1.47 18.52 -6.52
C ARG A 187 -1.08 18.70 -5.06
N ILE A 188 -0.09 19.55 -4.81
CA ILE A 188 0.31 19.96 -3.46
C ILE A 188 -0.48 21.22 -3.09
N PRO A 189 -1.31 21.21 -2.03
CA PRO A 189 -2.03 22.41 -1.61
C PRO A 189 -1.08 23.59 -1.34
N SER A 190 -1.47 24.79 -1.76
CA SER A 190 -0.62 25.99 -1.68
C SER A 190 -0.07 26.25 -0.27
N CYS A 191 -0.91 26.07 0.76
CA CYS A 191 -0.52 26.22 2.16
C CYS A 191 0.55 25.21 2.61
N LEU A 192 0.51 23.97 2.11
CA LEU A 192 1.54 22.97 2.39
C LEU A 192 2.80 23.23 1.57
N ARG A 193 2.65 23.65 0.31
CA ARG A 193 3.77 23.96 -0.58
C ARG A 193 4.66 25.06 0.01
N GLY A 194 4.06 26.14 0.51
CA GLY A 194 4.82 27.24 1.15
C GLY A 194 5.68 26.74 2.31
N GLU A 195 5.10 26.01 3.26
CA GLU A 195 5.83 25.47 4.40
C GLU A 195 6.92 24.46 4.00
N LEU A 196 6.68 23.64 2.96
CA LEU A 196 7.69 22.72 2.42
C LEU A 196 8.84 23.47 1.75
N LEU A 197 8.59 24.55 1.01
CA LEU A 197 9.63 25.38 0.42
C LEU A 197 10.51 26.04 1.49
N ASP A 198 9.89 26.56 2.54
CA ASP A 198 10.59 27.14 3.68
C ASP A 198 11.48 26.09 4.39
N TYR A 199 10.96 24.87 4.57
CA TYR A 199 11.72 23.76 5.13
C TYR A 199 12.90 23.35 4.24
N ILE A 200 12.67 23.23 2.93
CA ILE A 200 13.70 22.92 1.93
C ILE A 200 14.82 23.96 1.99
N GLY A 201 14.48 25.24 2.08
CA GLY A 201 15.44 26.33 2.22
C GLY A 201 16.26 26.25 3.51
N ARG A 202 15.59 26.06 4.67
CA ARG A 202 16.27 25.89 5.97
C ARG A 202 17.21 24.69 6.02
N MET A 203 16.86 23.61 5.32
CA MET A 203 17.62 22.36 5.31
C MET A 203 18.66 22.26 4.16
N ASP A 204 18.82 23.32 3.36
CA ASP A 204 19.67 23.37 2.14
C ASP A 204 19.45 22.18 1.19
N ILE A 205 18.18 21.81 0.97
CA ILE A 205 17.84 20.69 0.08
C ILE A 205 17.79 21.20 -1.37
N ARG A 206 18.86 20.95 -2.12
CA ARG A 206 18.97 21.44 -3.51
C ARG A 206 18.11 20.65 -4.49
N SER A 207 18.12 19.32 -4.35
CA SER A 207 17.44 18.40 -5.26
C SER A 207 17.06 17.08 -4.60
N GLY A 208 16.11 16.36 -5.19
CA GLY A 208 15.71 15.02 -4.74
C GLY A 208 14.77 15.01 -3.53
N PRO A 209 14.62 13.87 -2.84
CA PRO A 209 13.59 13.69 -1.80
C PRO A 209 13.68 14.73 -0.67
N VAL A 210 12.54 15.28 -0.25
CA VAL A 210 12.48 16.30 0.81
C VAL A 210 12.86 15.74 2.18
N PHE A 211 12.47 14.49 2.46
CA PHE A 211 12.73 13.86 3.76
C PHE A 211 13.87 12.86 3.67
N VAL A 212 15.07 13.33 4.00
CA VAL A 212 16.30 12.53 4.01
C VAL A 212 16.91 12.36 5.40
N THR A 213 17.68 11.29 5.55
CA THR A 213 18.56 11.04 6.68
C THR A 213 19.82 11.92 6.59
N ARG A 214 20.65 11.93 7.65
CA ARG A 214 21.92 12.66 7.65
C ARG A 214 22.87 12.24 6.52
N SER A 215 22.75 11.01 6.03
CA SER A 215 23.55 10.48 4.91
C SER A 215 22.90 10.73 3.53
N GLY A 216 21.84 11.54 3.45
CA GLY A 216 21.17 11.88 2.19
C GLY A 216 20.22 10.80 1.65
N LYS A 217 20.15 9.63 2.27
CA LYS A 217 19.18 8.59 1.90
C LYS A 217 17.77 9.00 2.33
N HIS A 218 16.76 8.69 1.52
CA HIS A 218 15.37 8.94 1.89
C HIS A 218 15.02 8.27 3.22
N ILE A 219 14.17 8.91 4.01
CA ILE A 219 13.72 8.36 5.28
C ILE A 219 12.95 7.05 5.06
N ASN A 220 13.16 6.07 5.93
CA ASN A 220 12.47 4.79 5.85
C ASN A 220 11.16 4.81 6.68
N ARG A 221 10.32 3.79 6.47
CA ARG A 221 9.01 3.66 7.15
C ARG A 221 9.14 3.68 8.67
N THR A 222 10.15 3.02 9.23
CA THR A 222 10.37 2.94 10.68
C THR A 222 10.68 4.30 11.27
N ALA A 223 11.56 5.08 10.61
CA ALA A 223 11.92 6.42 11.05
C ALA A 223 10.75 7.41 10.93
N VAL A 224 9.94 7.31 9.86
CA VAL A 224 8.69 8.08 9.76
C VAL A 224 7.73 7.73 10.90
N ALA A 225 7.52 6.43 11.17
CA ALA A 225 6.67 6.01 12.28
C ALA A 225 7.18 6.54 13.63
N ALA A 226 8.49 6.46 13.88
CA ALA A 226 9.10 6.98 15.11
C ALA A 226 8.90 8.50 15.26
N HIS A 227 9.04 9.28 14.17
CA HIS A 227 8.78 10.72 14.22
C HIS A 227 7.34 11.05 14.58
N ILE A 228 6.37 10.33 14.01
CA ILE A 228 4.93 10.57 14.23
C ILE A 228 4.49 10.04 15.60
N GLN A 229 4.85 8.80 15.95
CA GLN A 229 4.51 8.19 17.25
C GLN A 229 5.18 8.90 18.42
N GLY A 230 6.35 9.49 18.23
CA GLY A 230 7.02 10.32 19.23
C GLY A 230 6.27 11.61 19.60
N LEU A 231 5.09 11.87 19.01
CA LEU A 231 4.16 12.95 19.36
C LEU A 231 2.93 12.46 20.13
N ALA A 232 2.67 11.14 20.14
CA ALA A 232 1.42 10.55 20.61
C ALA A 232 1.04 10.98 22.03
N HIS A 233 1.99 10.90 22.96
CA HIS A 233 1.80 11.30 24.36
C HIS A 233 1.38 12.78 24.48
N ASN A 234 2.16 13.68 23.88
CA ASN A 234 1.91 15.12 24.01
C ASN A 234 0.66 15.58 23.23
N ALA A 235 0.29 14.86 22.16
CA ALA A 235 -0.93 15.09 21.41
C ALA A 235 -2.18 14.46 22.06
N ARG A 236 -2.00 13.62 23.09
CA ARG A 236 -3.06 12.79 23.70
C ARG A 236 -3.82 11.99 22.64
N VAL A 237 -3.06 11.27 21.82
CA VAL A 237 -3.56 10.38 20.76
C VAL A 237 -2.96 9.00 20.99
N GLN A 238 -3.77 7.96 20.83
CA GLN A 238 -3.31 6.57 20.95
C GLN A 238 -2.16 6.30 19.95
N PRO A 239 -1.00 5.76 20.39
CA PRO A 239 0.17 5.53 19.54
C PRO A 239 -0.11 4.69 18.28
N GLU A 240 -1.10 3.81 18.33
CA GLU A 240 -1.50 2.91 17.23
C GLU A 240 -2.12 3.70 16.07
N LYS A 241 -2.72 4.87 16.34
CA LYS A 241 -3.27 5.79 15.33
C LYS A 241 -2.20 6.69 14.71
N CYS A 242 -1.06 6.84 15.37
CA CYS A 242 0.00 7.80 15.00
C CYS A 242 0.92 7.24 13.89
N ASN A 243 0.35 6.94 12.72
CA ASN A 243 1.12 6.41 11.60
C ASN A 243 0.61 6.93 10.24
N ALA A 244 1.47 6.82 9.22
CA ALA A 244 1.17 7.29 7.86
C ALA A 244 -0.10 6.67 7.25
N ARG A 245 -0.44 5.42 7.61
CA ARG A 245 -1.63 4.74 7.09
C ARG A 245 -2.91 5.37 7.62
N CYS A 246 -2.95 5.74 8.91
CA CYS A 246 -4.12 6.38 9.52
C CYS A 246 -4.30 7.82 9.01
N LEU A 247 -3.19 8.53 8.75
CA LEU A 247 -3.23 9.84 8.10
C LEU A 247 -3.75 9.77 6.66
N HIS A 248 -3.31 8.77 5.89
CA HIS A 248 -3.83 8.51 4.55
C HIS A 248 -5.33 8.16 4.58
N LYS A 249 -5.75 7.30 5.51
CA LYS A 249 -7.17 6.97 5.69
C LYS A 249 -8.01 8.21 6.04
N LEU A 250 -7.51 9.09 6.93
CA LEU A 250 -8.15 10.36 7.23
C LEU A 250 -8.32 11.24 5.98
N TYR A 251 -7.31 11.28 5.09
CA TYR A 251 -7.44 11.98 3.81
C TYR A 251 -8.56 11.36 2.95
N GLN A 252 -8.56 10.03 2.78
CA GLN A 252 -9.55 9.32 1.97
C GLN A 252 -10.98 9.57 2.48
N THR A 253 -11.22 9.36 3.77
CA THR A 253 -12.55 9.57 4.36
C THR A 253 -13.00 11.03 4.28
N THR A 254 -12.06 11.99 4.36
CA THR A 254 -12.37 13.41 4.15
C THR A 254 -12.81 13.68 2.69
N GLN A 255 -12.08 13.13 1.70
CA GLN A 255 -12.45 13.29 0.28
C GLN A 255 -13.79 12.64 -0.04
N GLU A 256 -14.01 11.41 0.44
CA GLU A 256 -15.27 10.66 0.27
C GLU A 256 -16.46 11.40 0.87
N SER A 257 -16.30 12.00 2.06
CA SER A 257 -17.32 12.82 2.70
C SER A 257 -17.65 14.07 1.86
N ILE A 258 -16.64 14.77 1.35
CA ILE A 258 -16.83 15.97 0.52
C ILE A 258 -17.53 15.60 -0.79
N GLN A 259 -17.10 14.50 -1.43
CA GLN A 259 -17.69 14.02 -2.67
C GLN A 259 -19.15 13.61 -2.48
N SER A 260 -19.47 12.91 -1.38
CA SER A 260 -20.85 12.55 -1.03
C SER A 260 -21.73 13.79 -0.82
N SER A 261 -21.22 14.80 -0.12
CA SER A 261 -21.95 16.07 0.06
C SER A 261 -22.18 16.80 -1.27
N LEU A 262 -21.19 16.79 -2.17
CA LEU A 262 -21.33 17.41 -3.50
C LEU A 262 -22.38 16.69 -4.35
N ALA A 263 -22.39 15.35 -4.34
CA ALA A 263 -23.38 14.56 -5.07
C ALA A 263 -24.81 14.90 -4.62
N LEU A 264 -25.04 15.01 -3.31
CA LEU A 264 -26.34 15.42 -2.76
C LEU A 264 -26.72 16.84 -3.20
N LEU A 265 -25.78 17.78 -3.18
CA LEU A 265 -26.04 19.15 -3.65
C LEU A 265 -26.38 19.19 -5.14
N MET A 266 -25.71 18.37 -5.96
CA MET A 266 -26.02 18.26 -7.39
C MET A 266 -27.44 17.75 -7.62
N GLU A 267 -27.84 16.70 -6.92
CA GLU A 267 -29.19 16.12 -6.98
C GLU A 267 -30.25 17.15 -6.58
N GLN A 268 -30.08 17.79 -5.41
CA GLN A 268 -31.00 18.84 -4.94
C GLN A 268 -31.08 20.04 -5.88
N THR A 269 -29.97 20.42 -6.52
CA THR A 269 -29.95 21.53 -7.47
C THR A 269 -30.70 21.16 -8.74
N TYR A 270 -30.57 19.92 -9.20
CA TYR A 270 -31.28 19.43 -10.37
C TYR A 270 -32.79 19.28 -10.11
N GLU A 271 -33.20 18.73 -8.97
CA GLU A 271 -34.62 18.66 -8.58
C GLU A 271 -35.27 20.04 -8.57
N ARG A 272 -34.62 21.06 -7.98
CA ARG A 272 -35.14 22.43 -7.97
C ARG A 272 -35.28 23.04 -9.38
N LEU A 273 -34.36 22.70 -10.29
CA LEU A 273 -34.47 23.11 -11.68
C LEU A 273 -35.72 22.51 -12.31
N LEU A 274 -35.93 21.20 -12.15
CA LEU A 274 -37.10 20.49 -12.66
C LEU A 274 -38.41 21.03 -12.07
N ASP A 275 -38.45 21.33 -10.77
CA ASP A 275 -39.61 21.95 -10.12
C ASP A 275 -39.92 23.32 -10.74
N THR A 276 -38.89 24.11 -11.05
CA THR A 276 -39.05 25.42 -11.69
C THR A 276 -39.60 25.29 -13.11
N GLU A 277 -39.11 24.32 -13.88
CA GLU A 277 -39.64 24.00 -15.22
C GLU A 277 -41.11 23.58 -15.15
N GLN A 278 -41.46 22.69 -14.21
CA GLN A 278 -42.83 22.22 -13.99
C GLN A 278 -43.76 23.36 -13.57
N LEU A 279 -43.31 24.30 -12.74
CA LEU A 279 -44.11 25.48 -12.37
C LEU A 279 -44.32 26.43 -13.56
N SER A 280 -43.34 26.56 -14.45
CA SER A 280 -43.39 27.52 -15.56
C SER A 280 -44.21 27.04 -16.75
N VAL A 281 -44.07 25.76 -17.14
CA VAL A 281 -44.66 25.23 -18.38
C VAL A 281 -45.35 23.88 -18.17
N GLY A 282 -45.41 23.39 -16.93
CA GLY A 282 -46.03 22.13 -16.61
C GLY A 282 -47.52 22.13 -16.90
N TRP A 283 -48.00 21.01 -17.42
CA TRP A 283 -49.42 20.82 -17.71
C TRP A 283 -50.22 20.85 -16.41
N SER A 284 -50.98 21.93 -16.17
CA SER A 284 -51.96 21.98 -15.08
C SER A 284 -53.26 21.34 -15.57
N SER A 285 -53.53 20.12 -15.11
CA SER A 285 -54.83 19.47 -15.34
C SER A 285 -55.90 20.15 -14.49
N GLY A 286 -56.47 21.25 -14.99
CA GLY A 286 -57.74 21.79 -14.51
C GLY A 286 -57.78 23.31 -14.37
N THR A 287 -58.15 24.02 -15.44
CA THR A 287 -59.22 25.03 -15.45
C THR A 287 -59.43 25.59 -16.86
N GLU A 288 -59.88 24.76 -17.80
CA GLU A 288 -60.76 25.26 -18.86
C GLU A 288 -62.20 25.13 -18.36
N LYS A 289 -62.69 26.21 -17.74
CA LYS A 289 -64.12 26.45 -17.54
C LYS A 289 -64.76 26.63 -18.92
N ARG A 290 -65.79 25.84 -19.22
CA ARG A 290 -66.97 26.33 -19.95
C ARG A 290 -68.02 26.74 -18.93
#